data_AF-A0AAD0KZ87-F1
#
_entry.id   AF-A0AAD0KZ87-F1
#
_cell.length_a   1.000
_cell.length_b   1.000
_cell.length_c   1.000
_cell.angle_alpha   90.00
_cell.angle_beta   90.00
_cell.angle_gamma   90.00
#
_symmetry.space_group_name_H-M   'P 1'
#
loop_
_entity.id
_entity.type
_entity.pdbx_description
1 polymer ?
#
loop_
_entity_poly.entity_id
_entity_poly.type
_entity_poly.pdbx_seq_one_letter_code
_entity_poly.pdbx_strand_id
1 'polypeptide(L)' 'MSELIPQECDVVILKTGERVGLMDQLDETHFLPDYGVETPEQEEKTMAMMLISIDDIEKVVYRHRPKGRL' A
#
# COMPACT_ATOMS: atom_id res chain seq x y z
N MET A 1 -8.49 6.01 -19.17
CA MET A 1 -8.30 6.26 -17.73
C MET A 1 -6.88 5.85 -17.44
N SER A 2 -5.99 6.79 -17.14
CA SER A 2 -4.58 6.47 -16.88
C SER A 2 -4.54 5.45 -15.74
N GLU A 3 -4.00 4.26 -16.00
CA GLU A 3 -3.76 3.25 -14.97
C GLU A 3 -2.94 3.93 -13.87
N LEU A 4 -3.53 4.06 -12.68
CA LEU A 4 -2.94 4.81 -11.60
C LEU A 4 -1.85 3.91 -11.00
N ILE A 5 -0.61 4.07 -11.45
CA ILE A 5 0.55 3.32 -10.93
C ILE A 5 0.64 3.61 -9.42
N PRO A 6 0.58 2.59 -8.54
CA PRO A 6 0.72 2.75 -7.10
C PRO A 6 2.04 3.40 -6.71
N GLN A 7 2.04 4.18 -5.62
CA GLN A 7 3.20 4.92 -5.13
C GLN A 7 3.37 4.74 -3.62
N GLU A 8 4.57 5.02 -3.11
CA GLU A 8 4.79 5.16 -1.67
C GLU A 8 3.79 6.15 -1.06
N CYS A 9 3.38 5.86 0.18
CA CYS A 9 2.33 6.55 0.93
C CYS A 9 0.92 6.51 0.31
N ASP A 10 0.70 5.76 -0.79
CA ASP A 10 -0.67 5.45 -1.24
C ASP A 10 -1.31 4.48 -0.24
N VAL A 11 -2.63 4.59 -0.10
CA VAL A 11 -3.47 3.57 0.51
C VAL A 11 -4.24 2.87 -0.60
N VAL A 12 -4.16 1.56 -0.61
CA VAL A 12 -4.71 0.72 -1.68
C VAL A 12 -5.68 -0.33 -1.13
N ILE A 13 -6.47 -0.90 -2.03
CA ILE A 13 -7.25 -2.10 -1.78
C ILE A 13 -6.59 -3.23 -2.58
N LEU A 14 -6.25 -4.32 -1.91
CA LEU A 14 -5.76 -5.55 -2.53
C LEU A 14 -6.91 -6.31 -3.19
N LYS A 15 -6.61 -7.24 -4.09
CA LYS A 15 -7.58 -8.16 -4.69
C LYS A 15 -8.30 -9.04 -3.66
N THR A 16 -7.72 -9.19 -2.45
CA THR A 16 -8.37 -9.85 -1.30
C THR A 16 -9.48 -9.00 -0.67
N GLY A 17 -9.58 -7.72 -1.03
CA GLY A 17 -10.45 -6.73 -0.42
C GLY A 17 -9.83 -5.99 0.77
N GLU A 18 -8.61 -6.36 1.19
CA GLU A 18 -7.92 -5.74 2.32
C GLU A 18 -7.42 -4.34 1.98
N ARG A 19 -7.48 -3.45 2.96
CA ARG A 19 -6.94 -2.09 2.87
C ARG A 19 -5.56 -2.05 3.48
N VAL A 20 -4.58 -1.53 2.73
CA VAL A 20 -3.18 -1.48 3.14
C VAL A 20 -2.53 -0.17 2.72
N GLY A 21 -1.67 0.39 3.57
CA GLY A 21 -0.77 1.48 3.22
C GLY A 21 0.50 0.95 2.57
N LEU A 22 0.98 1.60 1.52
CA LEU A 22 2.28 1.30 0.91
C LEU A 22 3.33 2.19 1.58
N MET A 23 4.21 1.64 2.42
CA MET A 23 5.21 2.42 3.14
C MET A 23 6.37 2.81 2.22
N ASP A 24 7.19 1.82 1.84
CA ASP A 24 8.40 2.00 1.03
C ASP A 24 8.31 1.10 -0.21
N GLN A 25 8.76 1.63 -1.34
CA GLN A 25 8.92 0.89 -2.58
C GLN A 25 10.30 0.22 -2.57
N LEU A 26 10.33 -1.11 -2.51
CA LEU A 26 11.59 -1.86 -2.48
C LEU A 26 12.16 -2.08 -3.88
N ASP A 27 11.29 -2.26 -4.86
CA ASP A 27 11.65 -2.41 -6.27
C ASP A 27 10.53 -1.88 -7.19
N GLU A 28 10.67 -2.06 -8.50
CA GLU A 28 9.71 -1.56 -9.50
C GLU A 28 8.27 -2.10 -9.32
N THR A 29 8.11 -3.21 -8.59
CA THR A 29 6.87 -3.98 -8.48
C THR A 29 6.44 -4.29 -7.04
N HIS A 30 7.29 -4.09 -6.03
CA HIS A 30 6.99 -4.47 -4.65
C HIS A 30 7.06 -3.32 -3.65
N PHE A 31 6.15 -3.35 -2.68
CA PHE A 31 6.05 -2.40 -1.59
C PHE A 31 6.05 -3.12 -0.23
N LEU A 32 6.59 -2.45 0.78
CA LEU A 32 6.35 -2.82 2.18
C LEU A 32 4.94 -2.40 2.60
N PRO A 33 4.14 -3.31 3.16
CA PRO A 33 2.80 -2.97 3.65
C PRO A 33 2.81 -2.38 5.05
N ASP A 34 1.84 -1.51 5.29
CA ASP A 34 1.35 -1.15 6.62
C ASP A 34 -0.15 -1.49 6.71
N TYR A 35 -0.47 -2.55 7.45
CA TYR A 35 -1.85 -2.95 7.74
C TYR A 35 -2.39 -2.24 9.00
N GLY A 36 -1.55 -1.51 9.72
CA GLY A 36 -1.84 -0.88 11.00
C GLY A 36 -1.67 -1.81 12.20
N VAL A 37 -2.03 -1.27 13.37
CA VAL A 37 -1.91 -1.96 14.68
C VAL A 37 -3.21 -1.86 15.48
N GLU A 38 -4.34 -1.57 14.82
CA GLU A 38 -5.64 -1.42 15.50
C GLU A 38 -6.16 -2.76 16.02
N THR A 39 -5.76 -3.86 15.38
CA THR A 39 -6.08 -5.23 15.79
C THR A 39 -4.82 -6.10 15.82
N PRO A 40 -4.76 -7.15 16.67
CA PRO A 40 -3.62 -8.06 16.70
C PRO A 40 -3.32 -8.71 15.35
N GLU A 41 -4.36 -8.99 14.54
CA GLU A 41 -4.18 -9.57 13.19
C GLU A 41 -3.48 -8.58 12.24
N GLN A 42 -3.84 -7.30 12.29
CA GLN A 42 -3.17 -6.28 11.49
C GLN A 42 -1.73 -6.06 11.95
N GLU A 43 -1.49 -6.05 13.27
CA GLU A 43 -0.15 -5.92 13.83
C GLU A 43 0.73 -7.10 13.39
N GLU A 44 0.22 -8.33 13.47
CA GLU A 44 0.93 -9.52 13.00
C GLU A 44 1.26 -9.44 11.50
N LYS A 45 0.30 -9.04 10.66
CA LYS A 45 0.54 -8.87 9.22
C LYS A 45 1.55 -7.77 8.91
N THR A 46 1.49 -6.66 9.64
CA THR A 46 2.47 -5.56 9.51
C THR A 46 3.87 -6.02 9.92
N MET A 47 3.98 -6.76 11.02
CA MET A 47 5.25 -7.29 11.52
C MET A 47 5.80 -8.45 10.67
N ALA A 48 4.94 -9.16 9.93
CA ALA A 48 5.38 -10.18 8.98
C ALA A 48 6.18 -9.60 7.80
N MET A 49 6.01 -8.30 7.51
CA MET A 49 6.72 -7.57 6.44
C MET A 49 6.66 -8.28 5.08
N MET A 50 5.56 -8.98 4.82
CA MET A 50 5.36 -9.69 3.56
C MET A 50 5.08 -8.69 2.45
N LEU A 51 5.93 -8.66 1.43
CA LEU A 51 5.87 -7.66 0.37
C LEU A 51 4.56 -7.75 -0.42
N ILE A 52 4.06 -6.59 -0.83
CA ILE A 52 2.89 -6.46 -1.71
C ILE A 52 3.36 -6.20 -3.13
N SER A 53 2.96 -7.07 -4.06
CA SER A 53 3.15 -6.83 -5.49
C SER A 53 2.11 -5.84 -6.02
N ILE A 54 2.49 -5.00 -6.98
CA ILE A 54 1.56 -4.18 -7.77
C ILE A 54 0.46 -5.01 -8.42
N ASP A 55 0.75 -6.27 -8.76
CA ASP A 55 -0.23 -7.17 -9.37
C ASP A 55 -1.31 -7.59 -8.38
N ASP A 56 -1.06 -7.52 -7.07
CA ASP A 56 -2.06 -7.85 -6.03
C ASP A 56 -2.96 -6.67 -5.68
N ILE A 57 -2.66 -5.48 -6.21
CA ILE A 57 -3.42 -4.26 -5.97
C ILE A 57 -4.62 -4.20 -6.92
N GLU A 58 -5.82 -4.06 -6.37
CA GLU A 58 -7.04 -3.85 -7.14
C GLU A 58 -7.21 -2.37 -7.52
N LYS A 59 -7.01 -1.47 -6.55
CA LYS A 59 -7.14 -0.02 -6.77
C LYS A 59 -6.47 0.81 -5.69
N VAL A 60 -6.06 2.02 -6.05
CA VAL A 60 -5.63 3.05 -5.10
C VAL A 60 -6.86 3.82 -4.59
N VAL A 61 -7.02 3.91 -3.26
CA VAL A 61 -8.15 4.60 -2.62
C VAL A 61 -7.79 5.96 -2.04
N TYR A 62 -6.54 6.17 -1.70
CA TYR A 62 -6.05 7.47 -1.27
C TYR A 62 -4.61 7.66 -1.71
N ARG A 63 -4.33 8.81 -2.32
CA ARG A 63 -2.98 9.23 -2.67
C ARG A 63 -2.58 10.40 -1.81
N HIS A 64 -1.58 10.22 -0.95
CA HIS A 64 -1.04 11.32 -0.18
C HIS A 64 -0.28 12.25 -1.14
N ARG A 65 -0.91 13.35 -1.57
CA ARG A 65 -0.18 14.36 -2.34
C ARG A 65 0.90 14.95 -1.43
N PRO A 66 2.18 14.99 -1.84
CA PRO A 66 3.18 15.69 -1.06
C PRO A 66 2.76 17.16 -0.91
N LYS A 67 2.76 17.67 0.33
CA LYS A 67 2.61 19.10 0.60
C LYS A 67 3.85 19.81 0.05
N GLY A 68 3.82 20.23 -1.21
CA GLY A 68 4.87 21.08 -1.79
C GLY A 68 5.20 20.80 -3.25
N ARG A 69 4.33 21.26 -4.15
CA ARG A 69 4.74 21.85 -5.44
C ARG A 69 3.78 23.01 -5.73
N LEU A 70 4.12 24.18 -5.17
CA LEU A 70 3.76 25.48 -5.72
C LEU A 70 4.94 25.94 -6.58
#